data_AF-A0A2W4IJD8-F1
#
_entry.id   AF-A0A2W4IJD8-F1
#
_cell.length_a   1.000
_cell.length_b   1.000
_cell.length_c   1.000
_cell.angle_alpha   90.00
_cell.angle_beta   90.00
_cell.angle_gamma   90.00
#
_symmetry.space_group_name_H-M   'P 1'
#
loop_
_entity.id
_entity.type
_entity.pdbx_description
1 polymer ?
#
loop_
_entity_poly.entity_id
_entity_poly.type
_entity_poly.pdbx_seq_one_letter_code
_entity_poly.pdbx_strand_id
1 'polypeptide(L)'
;MHKRHAPARFVILAGALIFGIALASSAVSAKDKENPGASLPTPSTVKPSTEYPKPDLSSEELERRGMEIEEKRRELDRERRALEEKRLNLQEPQQKIDEVRYRLQEERLNLDKQRSELDRLRAELDEKWRQTDFQRLPLDKQRLEIDVAGRKLELQRLELDRQRIAVEEQKRALREKRQ
;
A
#
# COMPACT_ATOMS: atom_id res chain seq x y z
N MET A 1 -25.98 -35.24 0.48
CA MET A 1 -25.07 -34.24 -0.14
C MET A 1 -24.99 -33.01 0.77
N HIS A 2 -23.97 -32.93 1.63
CA HIS A 2 -23.77 -31.82 2.56
C HIS A 2 -22.31 -31.39 2.48
N LYS A 3 -22.04 -30.23 1.88
CA LYS A 3 -20.75 -29.56 2.00
C LYS A 3 -20.99 -28.23 2.69
N ARG A 4 -20.70 -28.21 3.99
CA ARG A 4 -20.63 -27.01 4.82
C ARG A 4 -19.32 -26.31 4.49
N HIS A 5 -19.38 -25.08 3.96
CA HIS A 5 -18.22 -24.22 3.87
C HIS A 5 -18.02 -23.52 5.22
N ALA A 6 -16.86 -23.74 5.83
CA ALA A 6 -16.38 -22.95 6.96
C ALA A 6 -15.79 -21.62 6.45
N PRO A 7 -15.94 -20.50 7.17
CA PRO A 7 -15.41 -19.21 6.76
C PRO A 7 -13.89 -19.11 6.97
N ALA A 8 -13.21 -18.58 5.95
CA ALA A 8 -11.78 -18.31 5.93
C ALA A 8 -11.40 -17.25 6.98
N ARG A 9 -10.31 -17.52 7.70
CA ARG A 9 -9.69 -16.63 8.67
C ARG A 9 -9.11 -15.40 7.95
N PHE A 10 -9.59 -14.22 8.30
CA PHE A 10 -8.98 -12.93 7.94
C PHE A 10 -7.60 -12.83 8.62
N VAL A 11 -6.54 -12.84 7.83
CA VAL A 11 -5.21 -12.37 8.26
C VAL A 11 -5.06 -10.97 7.68
N ILE A 12 -5.29 -9.97 8.53
CA ILE A 12 -4.90 -8.58 8.28
C ILE A 12 -3.46 -8.48 8.77
N LEU A 13 -2.50 -8.28 7.87
CA LEU A 13 -1.18 -7.80 8.27
C LEU A 13 -0.80 -6.58 7.45
N ALA A 14 -0.55 -5.51 8.20
CA ALA A 14 -0.37 -4.13 7.80
C ALA A 14 0.86 -3.93 6.91
N GLY A 15 0.68 -3.18 5.82
CA GLY A 15 1.79 -2.59 5.06
C GLY A 15 2.37 -1.42 5.84
N ALA A 16 3.54 -1.61 6.45
CA ALA A 16 4.32 -0.56 7.05
C ALA A 16 4.95 0.33 5.96
N LEU A 17 4.51 1.58 5.92
CA LEU A 17 5.04 2.68 5.15
C LEU A 17 6.32 3.18 5.83
N ILE A 18 7.51 2.94 5.28
CA ILE A 18 8.75 3.54 5.78
C ILE A 18 9.20 4.67 4.84
N PHE A 19 8.80 5.85 5.30
CA PHE A 19 9.35 7.20 5.25
C PHE A 19 10.70 7.46 4.56
N GLY A 20 10.73 8.59 3.83
CA GLY A 20 11.82 9.05 2.98
C GLY A 20 13.11 9.43 3.70
N ILE A 21 14.20 9.28 2.96
CA ILE A 21 15.54 9.72 3.36
C ILE A 21 15.65 11.22 3.07
N ALA A 22 15.71 12.01 4.13
CA ALA A 22 16.06 13.42 4.11
C ALA A 22 17.57 13.57 3.84
N LEU A 23 17.93 14.32 2.78
CA LEU A 23 19.29 14.83 2.61
C LEU A 23 19.53 15.95 3.62
N ALA A 24 20.27 15.65 4.69
CA ALA A 24 20.80 16.67 5.58
C ALA A 24 22.04 17.31 4.93
N SER A 25 21.90 18.59 4.57
CA SER A 25 23.03 19.48 4.28
C SER A 25 23.77 19.78 5.58
N SER A 26 25.03 19.38 5.70
CA SER A 26 25.91 19.81 6.79
C SER A 26 26.76 21.00 6.34
N ALA A 27 26.29 22.20 6.70
CA ALA A 27 27.13 23.37 6.87
C ALA A 27 27.37 23.55 8.38
N VAL A 28 28.62 23.40 8.82
CA VAL A 28 29.13 23.84 10.14
C VAL A 28 30.51 24.43 9.85
N SER A 29 30.57 25.73 9.61
CA SER A 29 30.72 26.81 10.61
C SER A 29 32.06 26.76 11.35
N ALA A 30 32.86 27.75 10.99
CA ALA A 30 34.16 28.11 11.52
C ALA A 30 34.11 28.63 12.97
N LYS A 31 35.32 28.66 13.56
CA LYS A 31 35.80 29.39 14.76
C LYS A 31 35.87 28.62 16.07
N ASP A 32 37.09 28.19 16.39
CA ASP A 32 37.74 28.37 17.69
C ASP A 32 39.26 28.48 17.39
N LYS A 33 39.85 29.66 17.51
CA LYS A 33 40.43 30.32 18.70
C LYS A 33 41.95 30.20 18.72
N GLU A 34 42.53 31.39 18.70
CA GLU A 34 43.94 31.74 18.71
C GLU A 34 44.71 31.09 19.86
N ASN A 35 45.91 30.60 19.55
CA ASN A 35 47.03 30.58 20.49
C ASN A 35 48.20 31.37 19.84
N PRO A 36 48.52 32.58 20.32
CA PRO A 36 49.63 33.38 19.83
C PRO A 36 50.88 33.04 20.63
N GLY A 37 51.79 32.24 20.09
CA GLY A 37 53.04 31.94 20.80
C GLY A 37 53.93 30.81 20.30
N ALA A 38 53.89 30.45 19.02
CA ALA A 38 54.92 29.60 18.42
C ALA A 38 55.79 30.47 17.51
N SER A 39 56.97 30.83 18.00
CA SER A 39 58.02 31.49 17.23
C SER A 39 58.23 30.77 15.91
N LEU A 40 58.01 31.48 14.80
CA LEU A 40 58.35 31.04 13.46
C LEU A 40 59.84 30.66 13.45
N PRO A 41 60.23 29.43 13.06
CA PRO A 41 61.62 29.20 12.71
C PRO A 41 61.93 30.11 11.52
N THR A 42 62.89 31.01 11.69
CA THR A 42 63.45 31.81 10.60
C THR A 42 63.76 30.88 9.44
N PRO A 43 63.38 31.21 8.19
CA PRO A 43 63.80 30.42 7.04
C PRO A 43 65.32 30.56 6.94
N SER A 44 66.04 29.59 7.52
CA SER A 44 67.45 29.40 7.24
C SER A 44 67.57 29.34 5.73
N THR A 45 68.44 30.21 5.22
CA THR A 45 68.80 30.31 3.82
C THR A 45 69.42 28.98 3.38
N VAL A 46 68.57 28.00 3.09
CA VAL A 46 68.93 26.80 2.37
C VAL A 46 69.08 27.27 0.93
N LYS A 47 70.35 27.47 0.54
CA LYS A 47 70.74 27.61 -0.87
C LYS A 47 69.97 26.55 -1.67
N PRO A 48 69.35 26.88 -2.80
CA PRO A 48 68.82 25.86 -3.67
C PRO A 48 70.02 25.07 -4.20
N SER A 49 70.33 23.94 -3.57
CA SER A 49 71.11 22.89 -4.23
C SER A 49 70.23 22.39 -5.36
N THR A 50 70.32 23.07 -6.49
CA THR A 50 69.91 22.59 -7.81
C THR A 50 70.82 21.44 -8.18
N GLU A 51 70.57 20.29 -7.56
CA GLU A 51 71.11 19.03 -8.02
C GLU A 51 69.93 18.06 -8.05
N TYR A 52 69.05 18.27 -9.03
CA TYR A 52 68.24 17.16 -9.52
C TYR A 52 69.24 16.10 -9.97
N PRO A 53 69.23 14.88 -9.38
CA PRO A 53 70.11 13.83 -9.83
C PRO A 53 69.81 13.61 -11.31
N LYS A 54 70.77 14.00 -12.15
CA LYS A 54 70.72 13.78 -13.59
C LYS A 54 70.74 12.26 -13.75
N PRO A 55 69.72 11.64 -14.35
CA PRO A 55 69.77 10.20 -14.55
C PRO A 55 70.96 9.91 -15.47
N ASP A 56 71.98 9.21 -14.97
CA ASP A 56 73.08 8.63 -15.77
C ASP A 56 72.55 7.41 -16.57
N LEU A 57 71.39 7.59 -17.20
CA LEU A 57 70.77 6.58 -18.05
C LEU A 57 71.40 6.71 -19.43
N SER A 58 71.82 5.58 -20.00
CA SER A 58 72.27 5.56 -21.39
C SER A 58 71.09 5.94 -22.31
N SER A 59 71.39 6.46 -23.51
CA SER A 59 70.36 6.77 -24.52
C SER A 59 69.43 5.57 -24.78
N GLU A 60 70.00 4.36 -24.74
CA GLU A 60 69.28 3.10 -24.94
C GLU A 60 68.29 2.80 -23.80
N GLU A 61 68.62 3.13 -22.55
CA GLU A 61 67.72 2.93 -21.41
C GLU A 61 66.55 3.91 -21.42
N LEU A 62 66.77 5.15 -21.87
CA LEU A 62 65.71 6.14 -22.07
C LEU A 62 64.77 5.72 -23.20
N GLU A 63 65.29 5.19 -24.30
CA GLU A 63 64.49 4.65 -25.40
C GLU A 63 63.65 3.45 -24.95
N ARG A 64 64.24 2.50 -24.19
CA ARG A 64 63.50 1.36 -23.62
C ARG A 64 62.37 1.80 -22.70
N ARG A 65 62.63 2.76 -21.79
CA ARG A 65 61.59 3.32 -20.91
C ARG A 65 60.51 4.05 -21.71
N GLY A 66 60.89 4.78 -22.75
CA GLY A 66 59.94 5.43 -23.66
C GLY A 66 59.00 4.41 -24.32
N MET A 67 59.54 3.30 -24.80
CA MET A 67 58.77 2.20 -25.40
C MET A 67 57.84 1.54 -24.38
N GLU A 68 58.30 1.27 -23.15
CA GLU A 68 57.47 0.68 -22.09
C GLU A 68 56.32 1.61 -21.66
N ILE A 69 56.59 2.92 -21.54
CA ILE A 69 55.56 3.93 -21.24
C ILE A 69 54.52 3.96 -22.36
N GLU A 70 54.96 3.94 -23.61
CA GLU A 70 54.09 3.97 -24.77
C GLU A 70 53.24 2.69 -24.87
N GLU A 71 53.79 1.52 -24.53
CA GLU A 71 53.03 0.27 -24.43
C GLU A 71 51.95 0.35 -23.34
N LYS A 72 52.30 0.81 -22.14
CA LYS A 72 51.35 1.02 -21.04
C LYS A 72 50.26 2.02 -21.39
N ARG A 73 50.59 3.09 -22.13
CA ARG A 73 49.60 4.06 -22.65
C ARG A 73 48.60 3.36 -23.59
N ARG A 74 49.08 2.55 -24.52
CA ARG A 74 48.20 1.79 -25.44
C ARG A 74 47.32 0.79 -24.70
N GLU A 75 47.84 0.13 -23.67
CA GLU A 75 47.06 -0.77 -22.82
C GLU A 75 45.94 -0.03 -22.09
N LEU A 76 46.26 1.09 -21.43
CA LEU A 76 45.27 1.95 -20.78
C LEU A 76 44.22 2.47 -21.76
N ASP A 77 44.59 2.83 -22.99
CA ASP A 77 43.64 3.26 -24.01
C ASP A 77 42.68 2.14 -24.42
N ARG A 78 43.16 0.89 -24.52
CA ARG A 78 42.30 -0.28 -24.77
C ARG A 78 41.35 -0.53 -23.60
N GLU A 79 41.83 -0.45 -22.37
CA GLU A 79 41.01 -0.61 -21.17
C GLU A 79 39.92 0.46 -21.08
N ARG A 80 40.26 1.72 -21.37
CA ARG A 80 39.29 2.82 -21.41
C ARG A 80 38.19 2.57 -22.42
N ARG A 81 38.54 2.15 -23.64
CA ARG A 81 37.56 1.80 -24.68
C ARG A 81 36.67 0.63 -24.27
N ALA A 82 37.25 -0.43 -23.68
CA ALA A 82 36.50 -1.58 -23.19
C ALA A 82 35.52 -1.21 -22.05
N LEU A 83 35.92 -0.28 -21.17
CA LEU A 83 35.03 0.22 -20.11
C LEU A 83 33.91 1.08 -20.67
N GLU A 84 34.20 1.92 -21.67
CA GLU A 84 33.19 2.73 -22.35
C GLU A 84 32.16 1.87 -23.08
N GLU A 85 32.61 0.83 -23.77
CA GLU A 85 31.72 -0.15 -24.41
C GLU A 85 30.83 -0.86 -23.39
N LYS A 86 31.41 -1.33 -22.26
CA LYS A 86 30.62 -1.92 -21.16
C LYS A 86 29.60 -0.93 -20.61
N ARG A 87 29.95 0.35 -20.46
CA ARG A 87 29.03 1.39 -19.99
C ARG A 87 27.87 1.58 -20.96
N LEU A 88 28.14 1.66 -22.26
CA LEU A 88 27.12 1.78 -23.30
C LEU A 88 26.20 0.55 -23.31
N ASN A 89 26.78 -0.65 -23.21
CA ASN A 89 26.02 -1.91 -23.16
C ASN A 89 25.10 -2.02 -21.93
N LEU A 90 25.36 -1.28 -20.85
CA LEU A 90 24.49 -1.24 -19.67
C LEU A 90 23.38 -0.18 -19.76
N GLN A 91 23.49 0.81 -20.66
CA GLN A 91 22.48 1.88 -20.78
C GLN A 91 21.13 1.34 -21.27
N GLU A 92 21.13 0.50 -22.30
CA GLU A 92 19.88 -0.04 -22.86
C GLU A 92 19.12 -0.92 -21.84
N PRO A 93 19.76 -1.88 -21.12
CA PRO A 93 19.10 -2.59 -20.02
C PRO A 93 18.57 -1.67 -18.92
N GLN A 94 19.30 -0.61 -18.55
CA GLN A 94 18.85 0.36 -17.55
C GLN A 94 17.57 1.08 -18.00
N GLN A 95 17.53 1.57 -19.24
CA GLN A 95 16.34 2.20 -19.80
C GLN A 95 15.14 1.24 -19.81
N LYS A 96 15.34 -0.02 -20.20
CA LYS A 96 14.27 -1.04 -20.16
C LYS A 96 13.76 -1.29 -18.75
N ILE A 97 14.64 -1.33 -17.75
CA ILE A 97 14.23 -1.47 -16.34
C ILE A 97 13.38 -0.27 -15.90
N ASP A 98 13.76 0.95 -16.27
CA ASP A 98 13.03 2.15 -15.91
C ASP A 98 11.65 2.21 -16.60
N GLU A 99 11.56 1.80 -17.88
CA GLU A 99 10.28 1.66 -18.57
C GLU A 99 9.35 0.65 -17.87
N VAL A 100 9.88 -0.52 -17.50
CA VAL A 100 9.09 -1.56 -16.79
C VAL A 100 8.62 -1.04 -15.44
N ARG A 101 9.47 -0.33 -14.69
CA ARG A 101 9.10 0.31 -13.42
C ARG A 101 7.97 1.30 -13.59
N TYR A 102 8.05 2.15 -14.62
CA TYR A 102 7.01 3.13 -14.92
C TYR A 102 5.67 2.45 -15.24
N ARG A 103 5.68 1.41 -16.10
CA ARG A 103 4.46 0.64 -16.43
C ARG A 103 3.86 -0.02 -15.19
N LEU A 104 4.69 -0.64 -14.35
CA LEU A 104 4.22 -1.27 -13.11
C LEU A 104 3.60 -0.25 -12.14
N GLN A 105 4.16 0.97 -12.09
CA GLN A 105 3.59 2.04 -11.29
C GLN A 105 2.22 2.48 -11.81
N GLU A 106 2.03 2.62 -13.12
CA GLU A 106 0.72 2.91 -13.71
C GLU A 106 -0.29 1.79 -13.45
N GLU A 107 0.09 0.53 -13.62
CA GLU A 107 -0.77 -0.63 -13.33
C GLU A 107 -1.21 -0.64 -11.86
N ARG A 108 -0.28 -0.37 -10.94
CA ARG A 108 -0.58 -0.28 -9.51
C ARG A 108 -1.59 0.83 -9.21
N LEU A 109 -1.40 2.02 -9.79
CA LEU A 109 -2.33 3.14 -9.62
C LEU A 109 -3.72 2.80 -10.18
N ASN A 110 -3.79 2.06 -11.29
CA ASN A 110 -5.05 1.61 -11.86
C ASN A 110 -5.75 0.60 -10.94
N LEU A 111 -5.02 -0.38 -10.40
CA LEU A 111 -5.56 -1.34 -9.44
C LEU A 111 -6.08 -0.65 -8.16
N ASP A 112 -5.37 0.35 -7.65
CA ASP A 112 -5.79 1.12 -6.48
C ASP A 112 -7.10 1.89 -6.74
N LYS A 113 -7.29 2.43 -7.95
CA LYS A 113 -8.55 3.06 -8.38
C LYS A 113 -9.68 2.05 -8.45
N GLN A 114 -9.47 0.92 -9.14
CA GLN A 114 -10.48 -0.15 -9.26
C GLN A 114 -10.91 -0.68 -7.89
N ARG A 115 -9.96 -0.84 -6.97
CA ARG A 115 -10.26 -1.26 -5.59
C ARG A 115 -11.13 -0.24 -4.87
N SER A 116 -10.81 1.04 -4.99
CA SER A 116 -11.58 2.12 -4.38
C SER A 116 -13.01 2.19 -4.93
N GLU A 117 -13.19 2.00 -6.23
CA GLU A 117 -14.51 1.92 -6.85
C GLU A 117 -15.31 0.72 -6.34
N LEU A 118 -14.68 -0.44 -6.21
CA LEU A 118 -15.30 -1.65 -5.71
C LEU A 118 -15.75 -1.50 -4.25
N ASP A 119 -14.93 -0.87 -3.41
CA ASP A 119 -15.26 -0.60 -2.01
C ASP A 119 -16.45 0.39 -1.90
N ARG A 120 -16.52 1.39 -2.79
CA ARG A 120 -17.69 2.27 -2.88
C ARG A 120 -18.96 1.50 -3.28
N LEU A 121 -18.89 0.65 -4.31
CA LEU A 121 -20.04 -0.15 -4.74
C LEU A 121 -20.55 -1.10 -3.65
N ARG A 122 -19.65 -1.68 -2.86
CA ARG A 122 -20.01 -2.48 -1.68
C ARG A 122 -20.77 -1.65 -0.66
N ALA A 123 -20.26 -0.47 -0.31
CA ALA A 123 -20.94 0.41 0.64
C ALA A 123 -22.34 0.84 0.16
N GLU A 124 -22.48 1.13 -1.14
CA GLU A 124 -23.78 1.46 -1.75
C GLU A 124 -24.76 0.26 -1.71
N LEU A 125 -24.26 -0.97 -1.90
CA LEU A 125 -25.09 -2.18 -1.79
C LEU A 125 -25.54 -2.42 -0.34
N ASP A 126 -24.64 -2.29 0.63
CA ASP A 126 -24.93 -2.45 2.06
C ASP A 126 -25.97 -1.43 2.54
N GLU A 127 -25.91 -0.20 2.04
CA GLU A 127 -26.92 0.82 2.30
C GLU A 127 -28.29 0.44 1.73
N LYS A 128 -28.35 -0.04 0.47
CA LYS A 128 -29.61 -0.51 -0.13
C LYS A 128 -30.24 -1.67 0.64
N TRP A 129 -29.42 -2.60 1.14
CA TRP A 129 -29.90 -3.70 1.97
C TRP A 129 -30.48 -3.19 3.29
N ARG A 130 -29.77 -2.30 3.99
CA ARG A 130 -30.29 -1.67 5.22
C ARG A 130 -31.59 -0.91 4.99
N GLN A 131 -31.71 -0.19 3.88
CA GLN A 131 -32.96 0.51 3.51
C GLN A 131 -34.10 -0.48 3.28
N THR A 132 -33.83 -1.61 2.62
CA THR A 132 -34.82 -2.67 2.38
C THR A 132 -35.28 -3.30 3.69
N ASP A 133 -34.36 -3.61 4.60
CA ASP A 133 -34.68 -4.15 5.91
C ASP A 133 -35.51 -3.17 6.75
N PHE A 134 -35.14 -1.88 6.72
CA PHE A 134 -35.89 -0.83 7.39
C PHE A 134 -37.32 -0.69 6.85
N GLN A 135 -37.53 -0.84 5.55
CA GLN A 135 -38.85 -0.84 4.94
C GLN A 135 -39.68 -2.09 5.26
N ARG A 136 -39.05 -3.25 5.49
CA ARG A 136 -39.73 -4.51 5.83
C ARG A 136 -40.26 -4.54 7.26
N LEU A 137 -39.50 -4.01 8.22
CA LEU A 137 -39.88 -3.96 9.63
C LEU A 137 -41.32 -3.47 9.91
N PRO A 138 -41.80 -2.33 9.37
CA PRO A 138 -43.17 -1.89 9.60
C PRO A 138 -44.21 -2.81 8.95
N LEU A 139 -43.91 -3.42 7.80
CA LEU A 139 -44.82 -4.37 7.14
C LEU A 139 -44.96 -5.66 7.97
N ASP A 140 -43.86 -6.17 8.52
CA ASP A 140 -43.88 -7.33 9.41
C ASP A 140 -44.69 -7.04 10.68
N LYS A 141 -44.55 -5.83 11.23
CA LYS A 141 -45.37 -5.37 12.37
C LYS A 141 -46.85 -5.31 12.01
N GLN A 142 -47.20 -4.70 10.88
CA GLN A 142 -48.60 -4.63 10.43
C GLN A 142 -49.20 -6.02 10.21
N ARG A 143 -48.43 -6.95 9.64
CA ARG A 143 -48.86 -8.33 9.46
C ARG A 143 -49.18 -8.99 10.80
N LEU A 144 -48.32 -8.82 11.80
CA LEU A 144 -48.57 -9.34 13.15
C LEU A 144 -49.82 -8.72 13.79
N GLU A 145 -50.03 -7.40 13.62
CA GLU A 145 -51.22 -6.71 14.10
C GLU A 145 -52.51 -7.28 13.46
N ILE A 146 -52.49 -7.53 12.15
CA ILE A 146 -53.60 -8.17 11.42
C ILE A 146 -53.85 -9.58 11.94
N ASP A 147 -52.80 -10.39 12.15
CA ASP A 147 -52.93 -11.75 12.68
C ASP A 147 -53.53 -11.77 14.09
N VAL A 148 -53.19 -10.80 14.93
CA VAL A 148 -53.79 -10.63 16.27
C VAL A 148 -55.25 -10.21 16.17
N ALA A 149 -55.57 -9.25 15.29
CA ALA A 149 -56.94 -8.81 15.08
C ALA A 149 -57.83 -9.94 14.54
N GLY A 150 -57.33 -10.74 13.60
CA GLY A 150 -58.02 -11.92 13.07
C GLY A 150 -58.37 -12.93 14.16
N ARG A 151 -57.42 -13.28 15.03
CA ARG A 151 -57.67 -14.17 16.18
C ARG A 151 -58.71 -13.60 17.15
N LYS A 152 -58.68 -12.29 17.40
CA LYS A 152 -59.68 -11.65 18.25
C LYS A 152 -61.10 -11.75 17.66
N LEU A 153 -61.24 -11.53 16.35
CA LEU A 153 -62.52 -11.67 15.66
C LEU A 153 -63.02 -13.12 15.69
N GLU A 154 -62.13 -14.10 15.53
CA GLU A 154 -62.47 -15.52 15.62
C GLU A 154 -63.01 -15.89 17.01
N LEU A 155 -62.36 -15.42 18.08
CA LEU A 155 -62.84 -15.61 19.45
C LEU A 155 -64.22 -14.98 19.67
N GLN A 156 -64.44 -13.76 19.16
CA GLN A 156 -65.75 -13.09 19.25
C GLN A 156 -66.84 -13.86 18.50
N ARG A 157 -66.51 -14.42 17.33
CA ARG A 157 -67.44 -15.25 16.56
C ARG A 157 -67.83 -16.52 17.32
N LEU A 158 -66.86 -17.22 17.90
CA LEU A 158 -67.11 -18.41 18.72
C LEU A 158 -68.00 -18.10 19.93
N GLU A 159 -67.81 -16.95 20.57
CA GLU A 159 -68.65 -16.52 21.68
C GLU A 159 -70.09 -16.22 21.24
N LEU A 160 -70.27 -15.53 20.12
CA LEU A 160 -71.61 -15.30 19.54
C LEU A 160 -72.29 -16.62 19.15
N ASP A 161 -71.56 -17.57 18.58
CA ASP A 161 -72.09 -18.89 18.23
C ASP A 161 -72.57 -19.63 19.49
N ARG A 162 -71.81 -19.58 20.60
CA ARG A 162 -72.23 -20.14 21.90
C ARG A 162 -73.49 -19.48 22.44
N GLN A 163 -73.55 -18.15 22.42
CA GLN A 163 -74.72 -17.40 22.88
C GLN A 163 -75.96 -17.75 22.05
N ARG A 164 -75.80 -17.88 20.72
CA ARG A 164 -76.88 -18.29 19.83
C ARG A 164 -77.40 -19.68 20.17
N ILE A 165 -76.51 -20.65 20.41
CA ILE A 165 -76.90 -22.01 20.83
C ILE A 165 -77.69 -21.97 22.14
N ALA A 166 -77.17 -21.25 23.15
CA ALA A 166 -77.84 -21.13 24.45
C ALA A 166 -79.25 -20.51 24.34
N VAL A 167 -79.42 -19.49 23.50
CA VAL A 167 -80.74 -18.88 23.23
C VAL A 167 -81.69 -19.87 22.57
N GLU A 168 -81.22 -20.66 21.61
CA GLU A 168 -82.05 -21.68 20.95
C GLU A 168 -82.46 -22.80 21.92
N GLU A 169 -81.58 -23.22 22.83
CA GLU A 169 -81.90 -24.16 23.90
C GLU A 169 -82.96 -23.61 24.85
N GLN A 170 -82.83 -22.36 25.30
CA GLN A 170 -83.82 -21.69 26.14
C GLN A 170 -85.19 -21.61 25.46
N LYS A 171 -85.22 -21.26 24.16
CA LYS A 171 -86.46 -21.24 23.38
C LYS A 171 -87.12 -22.62 23.30
N ARG A 172 -86.34 -23.70 23.11
CA ARG A 172 -86.86 -25.07 23.09
C ARG A 172 -87.46 -25.45 24.44
N ALA A 173 -86.74 -25.24 25.54
CA ALA A 173 -87.23 -25.52 26.88
C ALA A 173 -88.52 -24.74 27.22
N LEU A 174 -88.63 -23.49 26.77
CA LEU A 174 -89.85 -22.69 26.97
C LEU A 174 -91.04 -23.23 26.16
N ARG A 175 -90.81 -23.74 24.94
CA ARG A 175 -91.86 -24.37 24.12
C ARG A 175 -92.36 -25.66 24.77
N GLU A 176 -91.46 -26.48 25.29
CA GLU A 176 -91.80 -27.72 26.00
C GLU A 176 -92.64 -27.45 27.26
N LYS A 177 -92.32 -26.40 28.04
CA LYS A 177 -93.11 -26.02 29.23
C LYS A 177 -94.53 -25.52 28.92
N ARG A 178 -94.81 -25.16 27.66
CA ARG A 178 -96.11 -24.62 27.22
C ARG A 178 -97.02 -25.67 26.58
N GLN A 179 -96.50 -26.88 26.33
CA GLN A 179 -97.23 -28.04 25.84
C GLN A 179 -97.73 -28.87 27.02
#